data_AF-A0A6N2I2Y1-F1
#
_entry.id   AF-A0A6N2I2Y1-F1
#
_cell.length_a   1.000
_cell.length_b   1.000
_cell.length_c   1.000
_cell.angle_alpha   90.00
_cell.angle_beta   90.00
_cell.angle_gamma   90.00
#
_symmetry.space_group_name_H-M   'P 1'
#
loop_
_entity.id
_entity.type
_entity.pdbx_description
1 polymer ?
#
loop_
_entity_poly.entity_id
_entity_poly.type
_entity_poly.pdbx_seq_one_letter_code
_entity_poly.pdbx_strand_id
1 'polypeptide(L)'
;MPTAAKTAAAKPTPPTSAIAKDAHWAATQERLRNRTRATATLTICDNLEARKALDVARYALRRIEGEAADRPDDQAVKDAVAAAKADVDTAQAAFDETSIVLTFRALPRLEFEALKKAHPATEEQAEDGHDLNVETLGPELIAAASVDGMPVEAAREYLDTWSEAEAAELFNVAWGVQQTTRMDLGKG
;
A
#
# COMPACT_ATOMS: atom_id res chain seq x y z
N MET A 1 44.60 18.75 -67.40
CA MET A 1 44.80 17.97 -66.16
C MET A 1 43.57 18.18 -65.27
N PRO A 2 42.60 17.26 -65.23
CA PRO A 2 41.43 17.40 -64.36
C PRO A 2 41.78 16.90 -62.95
N THR A 3 41.51 17.72 -61.92
CA THR A 3 41.70 17.33 -60.51
C THR A 3 40.34 16.99 -59.90
N ALA A 4 40.31 15.83 -59.23
CA ALA A 4 39.13 15.07 -58.82
C ALA A 4 38.25 15.75 -57.76
N ALA A 5 36.93 15.54 -57.88
CA ALA A 5 35.93 15.91 -56.89
C ALA A 5 36.04 15.01 -55.64
N LYS A 6 36.16 15.64 -54.46
CA LYS A 6 36.26 15.01 -53.15
C LYS A 6 34.85 14.67 -52.64
N THR A 7 34.52 13.39 -52.58
CA THR A 7 33.25 12.86 -52.05
C THR A 7 33.14 13.18 -50.55
N ALA A 8 32.09 13.91 -50.15
CA ALA A 8 31.77 14.16 -48.75
C ALA A 8 31.14 12.90 -48.13
N ALA A 9 31.73 12.41 -47.05
CA ALA A 9 31.25 11.24 -46.30
C ALA A 9 29.91 11.53 -45.63
N ALA A 10 28.92 10.66 -45.84
CA ALA A 10 27.63 10.69 -45.17
C ALA A 10 27.81 10.48 -43.65
N LYS A 11 27.14 11.31 -42.84
CA LYS A 11 27.06 11.12 -41.38
C LYS A 11 26.44 9.73 -41.11
N PRO A 12 27.04 8.89 -40.26
CA PRO A 12 26.45 7.60 -39.94
C PRO A 12 25.13 7.84 -39.20
N THR A 13 24.01 7.57 -39.87
CA THR A 13 22.70 7.50 -39.23
C THR A 13 22.75 6.37 -38.20
N PRO A 14 22.43 6.64 -36.93
CA PRO A 14 22.45 5.59 -35.91
C PRO A 14 21.49 4.46 -36.31
N PRO A 15 21.87 3.19 -36.05
CA PRO A 15 21.04 2.05 -36.43
C PRO A 15 19.67 2.15 -35.77
N THR A 16 18.60 1.82 -36.49
CA THR A 16 17.20 1.85 -36.04
C THR A 16 16.97 1.16 -34.69
N SER A 17 17.80 0.18 -34.35
CA SER A 17 17.78 -0.52 -33.05
C SER A 17 18.23 0.35 -31.86
N ALA A 18 19.10 1.34 -32.07
CA ALA A 18 19.49 2.31 -31.05
C ALA A 18 18.34 3.30 -30.76
N ILE A 19 17.69 3.81 -31.82
CA ILE A 19 16.52 4.70 -31.70
C ILE A 19 15.33 3.99 -31.05
N ALA A 20 15.11 2.71 -31.39
CA ALA A 20 14.06 1.90 -30.76
C ALA A 20 14.35 1.62 -29.27
N LYS A 21 15.61 1.42 -28.88
CA LYS A 21 16.02 1.30 -27.47
C LYS A 21 15.83 2.61 -26.72
N ASP A 22 16.13 3.75 -27.35
CA ASP A 22 15.93 5.08 -26.75
C ASP A 22 14.43 5.38 -26.55
N ALA A 23 13.58 5.07 -27.53
CA ALA A 23 12.13 5.24 -27.41
C ALA A 23 11.51 4.30 -26.36
N HIS A 24 11.94 3.03 -26.33
CA HIS A 24 11.52 2.07 -25.31
C HIS A 24 11.94 2.52 -23.90
N TRP A 25 13.17 3.03 -23.75
CA TRP A 25 13.65 3.56 -22.49
C TRP A 25 12.89 4.81 -22.06
N ALA A 26 12.60 5.74 -22.98
CA ALA A 26 11.82 6.93 -22.68
C ALA A 26 10.42 6.59 -22.16
N ALA A 27 9.71 5.66 -22.81
CA ALA A 27 8.42 5.16 -22.34
C ALA A 27 8.52 4.46 -20.98
N THR A 28 9.60 3.70 -20.75
CA THR A 28 9.87 3.07 -19.44
C THR A 28 10.10 4.11 -18.36
N GLN A 29 10.89 5.15 -18.63
CA GLN A 29 11.12 6.24 -17.69
C GLN A 29 9.84 6.98 -17.33
N GLU A 30 8.98 7.27 -18.29
CA GLU A 30 7.70 7.92 -18.03
C GLU A 30 6.84 7.06 -17.09
N ARG A 31 6.76 5.76 -17.33
CA ARG A 31 6.10 4.81 -16.43
C ARG A 31 6.70 4.81 -15.03
N LEU A 32 8.04 4.85 -14.91
CA LEU A 32 8.73 4.88 -13.62
C LEU A 32 8.48 6.18 -12.86
N ARG A 33 8.43 7.33 -13.55
CA ARG A 33 8.14 8.64 -12.95
C ARG A 33 6.71 8.74 -12.44
N ASN A 34 5.76 8.11 -13.13
CA ASN A 34 4.35 8.12 -12.75
C ASN A 34 3.98 7.05 -11.72
N ARG A 35 4.95 6.35 -11.12
CA ARG A 35 4.66 5.34 -10.10
C ARG A 35 4.11 6.00 -8.84
N THR A 36 2.96 5.49 -8.39
CA THR A 36 2.44 5.80 -7.06
C THR A 36 3.30 5.15 -5.99
N ARG A 37 3.37 5.75 -4.80
CA ARG A 37 4.00 5.15 -3.62
C ARG A 37 3.07 4.09 -3.03
N ALA A 38 3.61 3.21 -2.17
CA ALA A 38 2.78 2.21 -1.50
C ALA A 38 1.75 2.91 -0.59
N THR A 39 0.57 2.32 -0.46
CA THR A 39 -0.51 2.80 0.40
C THR A 39 -1.04 1.65 1.24
N ALA A 40 -1.41 1.93 2.49
CA ALA A 40 -2.05 1.00 3.41
C ALA A 40 -3.26 1.69 4.04
N THR A 41 -4.27 0.91 4.40
CA THR A 41 -5.50 1.41 5.03
C THR A 41 -5.70 0.74 6.37
N LEU A 42 -6.04 1.53 7.38
CA LEU A 42 -6.50 1.06 8.68
C LEU A 42 -8.01 1.32 8.78
N THR A 43 -8.78 0.29 9.05
CA THR A 43 -10.24 0.38 9.19
C THR A 43 -10.63 0.09 10.63
N ILE A 44 -11.32 1.04 11.26
CA ILE A 44 -11.78 0.97 12.64
C ILE A 44 -13.31 0.89 12.61
N CYS A 45 -13.89 -0.10 13.30
CA CYS A 45 -15.33 -0.29 13.37
C CYS A 45 -15.76 -0.52 14.81
N ASP A 46 -16.39 0.50 15.40
CA ASP A 46 -16.92 0.43 16.77
C ASP A 46 -18.23 -0.37 16.85
N ASN A 47 -18.93 -0.53 15.72
CA ASN A 47 -20.16 -1.30 15.64
C ASN A 47 -19.86 -2.81 15.58
N LEU A 48 -19.74 -3.42 16.75
CA LEU A 48 -19.50 -4.86 16.89
C LEU A 48 -20.58 -5.72 16.21
N GLU A 49 -21.82 -5.26 16.12
CA GLU A 49 -22.90 -6.02 15.47
C GLU A 49 -22.73 -6.00 13.95
N ALA A 50 -22.36 -4.86 13.35
CA ALA A 50 -22.03 -4.78 11.92
C ALA A 50 -20.84 -5.69 11.57
N ARG A 51 -19.79 -5.68 12.40
CA ARG A 51 -18.62 -6.57 12.23
C ARG A 51 -19.02 -8.05 12.29
N LYS A 52 -19.79 -8.45 13.32
CA LYS A 52 -20.27 -9.84 13.45
C LYS A 52 -21.14 -10.24 12.27
N ALA A 53 -22.05 -9.37 11.82
CA ALA A 53 -22.92 -9.64 10.69
C ALA A 53 -22.11 -9.92 9.41
N LEU A 54 -21.08 -9.12 9.15
CA LEU A 54 -20.17 -9.31 8.03
C LEU A 54 -19.40 -10.64 8.13
N ASP A 55 -18.87 -10.96 9.32
CA ASP A 55 -18.15 -12.22 9.54
C ASP A 55 -19.05 -13.46 9.35
N VAL A 56 -20.28 -13.40 9.84
CA VAL A 56 -21.29 -14.46 9.64
C VAL A 56 -21.64 -14.61 8.16
N ALA A 57 -21.89 -13.51 7.45
CA ALA A 57 -22.19 -13.55 6.02
C ALA A 57 -21.03 -14.13 5.21
N ARG A 58 -19.78 -13.72 5.50
CA ARG A 58 -18.58 -14.26 4.85
C ARG A 58 -18.37 -15.74 5.12
N TYR A 59 -18.62 -16.18 6.36
CA TYR A 59 -18.55 -17.59 6.71
C TYR A 59 -19.61 -18.41 5.95
N ALA A 60 -20.85 -17.92 5.89
CA ALA A 60 -21.94 -18.56 5.16
C ALA A 60 -21.61 -18.67 3.67
N LEU A 61 -21.11 -17.60 3.04
CA LEU A 61 -20.68 -17.61 1.65
C LEU A 61 -19.60 -18.67 1.40
N ARG A 62 -18.53 -18.70 2.21
CA ARG A 62 -17.45 -19.70 2.06
C ARG A 62 -17.97 -21.14 2.16
N ARG A 63 -18.90 -21.39 3.09
CA ARG A 63 -19.53 -22.71 3.23
C ARG A 63 -20.32 -23.09 1.97
N ILE A 64 -21.16 -22.17 1.46
CA ILE A 64 -21.99 -22.40 0.28
C ILE A 64 -21.15 -22.55 -0.98
N GLU A 65 -20.08 -21.76 -1.13
CA GLU A 65 -19.11 -21.92 -2.23
C GLU A 65 -18.38 -23.27 -2.17
N GLY A 66 -18.07 -23.77 -0.97
CA GLY A 66 -17.56 -25.12 -0.76
C GLY A 66 -18.54 -26.19 -1.27
N GLU A 67 -19.82 -26.08 -0.89
CA GLU A 67 -20.87 -27.01 -1.35
C GLU A 67 -21.13 -26.91 -2.87
N ALA A 68 -20.93 -25.72 -3.46
CA ALA A 68 -21.03 -25.49 -4.90
C ALA A 68 -19.92 -26.15 -5.69
N ALA A 69 -18.73 -26.31 -5.12
CA ALA A 69 -17.63 -27.02 -5.76
C ALA A 69 -17.96 -28.51 -6.01
N ASP A 70 -18.74 -29.12 -5.11
CA ASP A 70 -19.15 -30.52 -5.22
C ASP A 70 -20.33 -30.74 -6.19
N ARG A 71 -21.10 -29.68 -6.50
CA ARG A 71 -22.29 -29.73 -7.36
C ARG A 71 -22.35 -28.53 -8.33
N PRO A 72 -21.39 -28.40 -9.25
CA PRO A 72 -21.24 -27.21 -10.08
C PRO A 72 -22.37 -26.97 -11.09
N ASP A 73 -23.14 -28.00 -11.42
CA ASP A 73 -24.24 -27.91 -12.40
C ASP A 73 -25.62 -27.74 -11.76
N ASP A 74 -25.71 -27.77 -10.43
CA ASP A 74 -26.96 -27.60 -9.69
C ASP A 74 -27.35 -26.12 -9.65
N GLN A 75 -28.42 -25.76 -10.36
CA GLN A 75 -28.91 -24.38 -10.43
C GLN A 75 -29.32 -23.85 -9.06
N ALA A 76 -29.88 -24.69 -8.18
CA ALA A 76 -30.28 -24.26 -6.84
C ALA A 76 -29.07 -23.83 -6.00
N VAL A 77 -27.92 -24.49 -6.22
CA VAL A 77 -26.67 -24.13 -5.54
C VAL A 77 -26.07 -22.85 -6.12
N LYS A 78 -26.17 -22.62 -7.43
CA LYS A 78 -25.78 -21.35 -8.06
C LYS A 78 -26.59 -20.17 -7.52
N ASP A 79 -27.91 -20.35 -7.40
CA ASP A 79 -28.80 -19.32 -6.85
C ASP A 79 -28.48 -19.06 -5.37
N ALA A 80 -28.16 -20.10 -4.60
CA ALA A 80 -27.73 -19.96 -3.20
C ALA A 80 -26.40 -19.20 -3.06
N VAL A 81 -25.41 -19.46 -3.92
CA VAL A 81 -24.16 -18.68 -3.95
C VAL A 81 -24.45 -17.21 -4.27
N ALA A 82 -25.32 -16.94 -5.24
CA ALA A 82 -25.67 -15.57 -5.62
C ALA A 82 -26.36 -14.83 -4.46
N ALA A 83 -27.30 -15.48 -3.77
CA ALA A 83 -27.94 -14.92 -2.58
C ALA A 83 -26.93 -14.65 -1.45
N ALA A 84 -26.05 -15.60 -1.15
CA ALA A 84 -25.02 -15.43 -0.13
C ALA A 84 -24.02 -14.31 -0.45
N LYS A 85 -23.73 -14.07 -1.74
CA LYS A 85 -22.93 -12.91 -2.17
C LYS A 85 -23.66 -11.60 -1.91
N ALA A 86 -24.95 -11.53 -2.26
CA ALA A 86 -25.76 -10.35 -1.97
C ALA A 86 -25.87 -10.06 -0.46
N ASP A 87 -25.93 -11.10 0.38
CA ASP A 87 -25.91 -10.95 1.84
C ASP A 87 -24.57 -10.40 2.34
N VAL A 88 -23.45 -10.89 1.79
CA VAL A 88 -22.10 -10.36 2.09
C VAL A 88 -21.99 -8.90 1.66
N ASP A 89 -22.46 -8.54 0.46
CA ASP A 89 -22.40 -7.17 -0.05
C ASP A 89 -23.23 -6.23 0.83
N THR A 90 -24.41 -6.67 1.26
CA THR A 90 -25.28 -5.91 2.19
C THR A 90 -24.61 -5.71 3.54
N ALA A 91 -24.04 -6.77 4.12
CA ALA A 91 -23.33 -6.68 5.39
C ALA A 91 -22.05 -5.83 5.29
N GLN A 92 -21.35 -5.89 4.15
CA GLN A 92 -20.17 -5.08 3.88
C GLN A 92 -20.54 -3.60 3.79
N ALA A 93 -21.63 -3.26 3.12
CA ALA A 93 -22.09 -1.87 3.03
C ALA A 93 -22.41 -1.28 4.42
N ALA A 94 -23.08 -2.06 5.29
CA ALA A 94 -23.37 -1.64 6.66
C ALA A 94 -22.10 -1.50 7.52
N PHE A 95 -21.12 -2.38 7.32
CA PHE A 95 -19.82 -2.27 7.96
C PHE A 95 -19.08 -1.02 7.50
N ASP A 96 -19.03 -0.76 6.20
CA ASP A 96 -18.32 0.39 5.62
C ASP A 96 -18.97 1.73 6.03
N GLU A 97 -20.30 1.79 6.13
CA GLU A 97 -21.03 2.99 6.59
C GLU A 97 -20.68 3.38 8.03
N THR A 98 -20.37 2.39 8.87
CA THR A 98 -20.07 2.59 10.29
C THR A 98 -18.57 2.54 10.61
N SER A 99 -17.73 2.38 9.59
CA SER A 99 -16.29 2.26 9.75
C SER A 99 -15.56 3.57 9.46
N ILE A 100 -14.54 3.86 10.26
CA ILE A 100 -13.59 4.94 10.01
C ILE A 100 -12.41 4.34 9.25
N VAL A 101 -12.08 4.90 8.08
CA VAL A 101 -10.95 4.46 7.26
C VAL A 101 -9.87 5.53 7.26
N LEU A 102 -8.69 5.16 7.74
CA LEU A 102 -7.48 5.99 7.69
C LEU A 102 -6.55 5.45 6.61
N THR A 103 -6.05 6.32 5.74
CA THR A 103 -5.16 5.95 4.65
C THR A 103 -3.76 6.50 4.88
N PHE A 104 -2.77 5.62 4.75
CA PHE A 104 -1.36 5.94 4.87
C PHE A 104 -0.65 5.71 3.54
N ARG A 105 0.34 6.53 3.25
CA ARG A 105 1.18 6.44 2.06
C ARG A 105 2.65 6.46 2.46
N ALA A 106 3.43 5.60 1.82
CA ALA A 106 4.87 5.62 1.98
C ALA A 106 5.44 7.00 1.62
N LEU A 107 6.37 7.47 2.45
CA LEU A 107 7.11 8.70 2.24
C LEU A 107 8.21 8.50 1.18
N PRO A 108 8.66 9.57 0.51
CA PRO A 108 9.93 9.57 -0.19
C PRO A 108 11.07 9.10 0.71
N ARG A 109 11.97 8.27 0.18
CA ARG A 109 13.08 7.69 0.96
C ARG A 109 13.86 8.74 1.76
N LEU A 110 14.19 9.87 1.15
CA LEU A 110 14.97 10.91 1.83
C LEU A 110 14.20 11.60 2.95
N GLU A 111 12.88 11.77 2.79
CA GLU A 111 12.02 12.34 3.83
C GLU A 111 11.90 11.38 5.01
N PHE A 112 11.70 10.08 4.75
CA PHE A 112 11.66 9.07 5.81
C PHE A 112 13.00 8.94 6.55
N GLU A 113 14.12 8.97 5.84
CA GLU A 113 15.45 8.95 6.48
C GLU A 113 15.72 10.22 7.30
N ALA A 114 15.29 11.39 6.81
CA ALA A 114 15.41 12.64 7.55
C ALA A 114 14.57 12.59 8.83
N LEU A 115 13.36 12.04 8.75
CA LEU A 115 12.48 11.86 9.89
C LEU A 115 13.13 10.96 10.95
N LYS A 116 13.60 9.76 10.57
CA LYS A 116 14.31 8.87 11.51
C LYS A 116 15.49 9.56 12.21
N LYS A 117 16.28 10.34 11.47
CA LYS A 117 17.43 11.09 12.03
C LYS A 117 17.03 12.18 13.00
N ALA A 118 15.83 12.75 12.86
CA ALA A 118 15.31 13.74 13.80
C ALA A 118 14.88 13.13 15.14
N HIS A 119 14.71 11.81 15.19
CA HIS A 119 14.27 11.05 16.37
C HIS A 119 15.28 9.97 16.79
N PRO A 120 16.52 10.36 17.16
CA PRO A 120 17.50 9.40 17.66
C PRO A 120 17.02 8.77 18.97
N ALA A 121 17.43 7.54 19.23
CA ALA A 121 17.20 6.89 20.52
C ALA A 121 17.73 7.73 21.69
N THR A 122 17.07 7.65 22.85
CA THR A 122 17.64 8.14 24.11
C THR A 122 18.83 7.28 24.54
N GLU A 123 19.60 7.73 25.53
CA GLU A 123 20.73 6.95 26.07
C GLU A 123 20.25 5.58 26.59
N GLU A 124 19.18 5.55 27.38
CA GLU A 124 18.56 4.32 27.90
C GLU A 124 18.09 3.39 26.76
N GLN A 125 17.41 3.94 25.74
CA GLN A 125 16.96 3.16 24.59
C GLN A 125 18.14 2.59 23.78
N ALA A 126 19.23 3.35 23.65
CA ALA A 126 20.43 2.90 22.95
C ALA A 126 21.15 1.77 23.72
N GLU A 127 21.14 1.81 25.05
CA GLU A 127 21.63 0.70 25.90
C GLU A 127 20.81 -0.58 25.69
N ASP A 128 19.50 -0.44 25.48
CA ASP A 128 18.58 -1.54 25.15
C ASP A 128 18.66 -1.99 23.68
N GLY A 129 19.51 -1.35 22.86
CA GLY A 129 19.76 -1.71 21.47
C GLY A 129 18.77 -1.12 20.46
N HIS A 130 18.02 -0.09 20.85
CA HIS A 130 17.16 0.65 19.92
C HIS A 130 17.94 1.74 19.18
N ASP A 131 17.72 1.82 17.86
CA ASP A 131 18.34 2.84 17.01
C ASP A 131 17.55 4.15 16.93
N LEU A 132 16.27 4.12 17.34
CA LEU A 132 15.30 5.21 17.17
C LEU A 132 14.43 5.37 18.41
N ASN A 133 14.08 6.61 18.73
CA ASN A 133 13.07 6.88 19.74
C ASN A 133 11.67 6.78 19.13
N VAL A 134 11.05 5.60 19.27
CA VAL A 134 9.72 5.31 18.72
C VAL A 134 8.63 6.21 19.32
N GLU A 135 8.75 6.62 20.58
CA GLU A 135 7.77 7.47 21.26
C GLU A 135 7.69 8.87 20.65
N THR A 136 8.83 9.42 20.23
CA THR A 136 8.87 10.72 19.55
C THR A 136 8.65 10.61 18.04
N LEU A 137 9.12 9.53 17.43
CA LEU A 137 8.98 9.27 15.99
C LEU A 137 7.56 8.89 15.59
N GLY A 138 6.84 8.15 16.42
CA GLY A 138 5.54 7.56 16.11
C GLY A 138 4.51 8.59 15.62
N PRO A 139 4.19 9.62 16.43
CA PRO A 139 3.22 10.66 16.04
C PRO A 139 3.61 11.39 14.74
N GLU A 140 4.90 11.71 14.59
CA GLU A 140 5.44 12.43 13.43
C GLU A 140 5.36 11.58 12.15
N LEU A 141 5.66 10.28 12.27
CA LEU A 141 5.54 9.34 11.15
C LEU A 141 4.08 9.14 10.73
N ILE A 142 3.17 8.95 11.68
CA ILE A 142 1.74 8.78 11.41
C ILE A 142 1.20 10.00 10.67
N ALA A 143 1.48 11.21 11.17
CA ALA A 143 1.05 12.45 10.56
C ALA A 143 1.65 12.64 9.15
N ALA A 144 2.95 12.43 8.99
CA ALA A 144 3.63 12.58 7.70
C ALA A 144 3.13 11.56 6.66
N ALA A 145 2.84 10.33 7.09
CA ALA A 145 2.35 9.27 6.21
C ALA A 145 0.85 9.36 5.91
N SER A 146 0.08 10.12 6.71
CA SER A 146 -1.37 10.26 6.56
C SER A 146 -1.72 10.94 5.23
N VAL A 147 -2.58 10.30 4.45
CA VAL A 147 -3.18 10.88 3.24
C VAL A 147 -4.33 11.83 3.59
N ASP A 148 -4.97 11.57 4.73
CA ASP A 148 -6.14 12.32 5.21
C ASP A 148 -5.77 13.61 5.96
N GLY A 149 -4.47 13.89 6.09
CA GLY A 149 -3.96 15.12 6.71
C GLY A 149 -4.03 15.13 8.24
N MET A 150 -3.88 13.96 8.87
CA MET A 150 -3.83 13.86 10.33
C MET A 150 -2.70 14.73 10.91
N PRO A 151 -2.99 15.67 11.82
CA PRO A 151 -1.95 16.47 12.46
C PRO A 151 -1.18 15.64 13.51
N VAL A 152 0.05 16.06 13.83
CA VAL A 152 0.95 15.36 14.77
C VAL A 152 0.32 15.27 16.16
N GLU A 153 -0.38 16.31 16.59
CA GLU A 153 -1.03 16.37 17.89
C GLU A 153 -2.13 15.33 18.03
N ALA A 154 -2.93 15.12 16.97
CA ALA A 154 -3.96 14.09 16.96
C ALA A 154 -3.34 12.68 16.95
N ALA A 155 -2.29 12.47 16.13
CA ALA A 155 -1.57 11.19 16.13
C ALA A 155 -1.00 10.85 17.51
N ARG A 156 -0.45 11.85 18.22
CA ARG A 156 0.03 11.69 19.60
C ARG A 156 -1.12 11.35 20.55
N GLU A 157 -2.21 12.12 20.50
CA GLU A 157 -3.39 11.87 21.33
C GLU A 157 -3.90 10.43 21.17
N TYR A 158 -4.00 9.92 19.94
CA TYR A 158 -4.45 8.55 19.69
C TYR A 158 -3.47 7.51 20.21
N LEU A 159 -2.16 7.71 20.03
CA LEU A 159 -1.16 6.81 20.59
C LEU A 159 -1.16 6.78 22.12
N ASP A 160 -1.47 7.91 22.77
CA ASP A 160 -1.48 8.03 24.23
C ASP A 160 -2.79 7.53 24.86
N THR A 161 -3.90 7.58 24.13
CA THR A 161 -5.25 7.35 24.71
C THR A 161 -5.96 6.09 24.22
N TRP A 162 -5.60 5.57 23.04
CA TRP A 162 -6.18 4.31 22.56
C TRP A 162 -5.67 3.12 23.37
N SER A 163 -6.36 1.98 23.22
CA SER A 163 -5.83 0.75 23.80
C SER A 163 -4.46 0.42 23.20
N GLU A 164 -3.61 -0.27 23.97
CA GLU A 164 -2.25 -0.62 23.54
C GLU A 164 -2.22 -1.30 22.17
N ALA A 165 -3.19 -2.20 21.91
CA ALA A 165 -3.29 -2.91 20.64
C ALA A 165 -3.64 -1.99 19.47
N GLU A 166 -4.55 -1.03 19.67
CA GLU A 166 -4.98 -0.10 18.62
C GLU A 166 -3.91 0.96 18.34
N ALA A 167 -3.27 1.49 19.38
CA ALA A 167 -2.13 2.40 19.25
C ALA A 167 -0.97 1.72 18.50
N ALA A 168 -0.65 0.47 18.86
CA ALA A 168 0.36 -0.31 18.16
C ALA A 168 -0.01 -0.55 16.69
N GLU A 169 -1.27 -0.89 16.40
CA GLU A 169 -1.73 -1.11 15.01
C GLU A 169 -1.65 0.18 14.17
N LEU A 170 -2.04 1.33 14.74
CA LEU A 170 -1.92 2.64 14.10
C LEU A 170 -0.46 2.93 13.70
N PHE A 171 0.47 2.76 14.64
CA PHE A 171 1.89 2.92 14.36
C PHE A 171 2.39 1.90 13.33
N ASN A 172 2.03 0.62 13.47
CA ASN A 172 2.47 -0.46 12.61
C ASN A 172 2.02 -0.28 11.16
N VAL A 173 0.82 0.23 10.91
CA VAL A 173 0.36 0.53 9.55
C VAL A 173 1.20 1.66 8.93
N ALA A 174 1.43 2.74 9.68
CA ALA A 174 2.22 3.89 9.22
C ALA A 174 3.70 3.53 8.99
N TRP A 175 4.26 2.63 9.79
CA TRP A 175 5.61 2.10 9.63
C TRP A 175 5.71 1.06 8.52
N GLY A 176 4.79 0.09 8.49
CA GLY A 176 4.78 -1.03 7.55
C GLY A 176 4.62 -0.58 6.10
N VAL A 177 3.85 0.49 5.83
CA VAL A 177 3.74 1.04 4.48
C VAL A 177 5.10 1.53 3.94
N GLN A 178 6.02 1.97 4.81
CA GLN A 178 7.37 2.39 4.42
C GLN A 178 8.25 1.21 3.99
N GLN A 179 7.97 0.01 4.52
CA GLN A 179 8.75 -1.20 4.26
C GLN A 179 8.15 -2.07 3.14
N THR A 180 7.01 -1.66 2.58
CA THR A 180 6.31 -2.44 1.55
C THR A 180 7.10 -2.47 0.24
N THR A 181 7.56 -3.67 -0.17
CA THR A 181 8.12 -3.90 -1.50
C THR A 181 7.06 -4.32 -2.50
N ARG A 182 7.12 -3.75 -3.70
CA ARG A 182 6.31 -4.16 -4.87
C ARG A 182 7.19 -4.58 -6.05
N MET A 183 8.45 -4.91 -5.75
CA MET A 183 9.40 -5.41 -6.72
C MET A 183 9.53 -6.92 -6.53
N ASP A 184 9.25 -7.67 -7.58
CA ASP A 184 9.55 -9.08 -7.65
C ASP A 184 10.90 -9.25 -8.35
N LEU A 185 11.81 -10.01 -7.76
CA LEU A 185 13.10 -10.33 -8.36
C LEU A 185 13.00 -11.54 -9.31
N GLY A 186 11.82 -12.15 -9.42
CA GLY A 186 11.62 -13.44 -10.08
C GLY A 186 12.27 -14.56 -9.28
N LYS A 187 11.77 -15.79 -9.43
CA LYS A 187 12.59 -16.94 -9.06
C LYS A 187 13.82 -16.92 -9.98
N GLY A 188 15.02 -17.00 -9.39
CA GLY A 188 16.22 -17.38 -10.14
C GLY A 188 16.05 -18.72 -10.85
#